data_AF-A0A3D5K505-F1
#
_entry.id   AF-A0A3D5K505-F1
#
_cell.length_a   1.000
_cell.length_b   1.000
_cell.length_c   1.000
_cell.angle_alpha   90.00
_cell.angle_beta   90.00
_cell.angle_gamma   90.00
#
_symmetry.space_group_name_H-M   'P 1'
#
loop_
_entity.id
_entity.type
_entity.pdbx_description
1 polymer ?
#
loop_
_entity_poly.entity_id
_entity_poly.type
_entity_poly.pdbx_seq_one_letter_code
_entity_poly.pdbx_strand_id
1 'polypeptide(L)' 'MKVLLRSDVDGLGRTGDIVDVARGYARNYLVPKGLAIEAVAGVTAQAESM' A
#
# COMPACT_ATOMS: atom_id res chain seq x y z
N MET A 1 -0.77 9.37 -2.36
CA MET A 1 -1.56 8.21 -2.78
C MET A 1 -1.44 7.16 -1.70
N LYS A 2 -2.54 6.80 -1.06
CA LYS A 2 -2.51 5.76 -0.03
C LYS A 2 -2.35 4.39 -0.68
N VAL A 3 -1.42 3.62 -0.17
CA VAL A 3 -1.18 2.24 -0.58
C VAL A 3 -1.07 1.36 0.66
N LEU A 4 -1.60 0.14 0.57
CA LEU A 4 -1.41 -0.90 1.56
C LEU A 4 -0.17 -1.70 1.18
N LEU A 5 0.81 -1.78 2.08
CA LEU A 5 2.00 -2.60 1.88
C LEU A 5 1.65 -4.08 2.01
N ARG A 6 2.09 -4.88 1.04
CA ARG A 6 1.97 -6.36 1.06
C ARG A 6 3.26 -7.06 1.49
N SER A 7 4.32 -6.29 1.67
CA SER A 7 5.64 -6.76 2.05
C SER A 7 6.31 -5.68 2.88
N ASP A 8 7.25 -6.08 3.73
CA ASP A 8 8.09 -5.14 4.47
C ASP A 8 8.97 -4.39 3.47
N VAL A 9 8.91 -3.06 3.51
CA VAL A 9 9.70 -2.18 2.65
C VAL A 9 10.55 -1.29 3.54
N ASP A 10 11.86 -1.48 3.46
CA ASP A 10 12.83 -0.71 4.24
C ASP A 10 12.65 0.80 4.01
N GLY A 11 12.51 1.53 5.11
CA GLY A 11 12.30 2.98 5.10
C GLY A 11 10.87 3.43 4.76
N LEU A 12 9.93 2.50 4.57
CA LEU A 12 8.54 2.82 4.25
C LEU A 12 7.55 2.28 5.30
N GLY A 13 7.67 1.01 5.68
CA GLY A 13 6.76 0.39 6.64
C GLY A 13 6.77 -1.14 6.55
N ARG A 14 5.91 -1.77 7.35
CA ARG A 14 5.72 -3.21 7.37
C ARG A 14 4.50 -3.63 6.55
N THR A 15 4.44 -4.92 6.26
CA THR A 15 3.29 -5.57 5.63
C THR A 15 2.01 -5.28 6.42
N GLY A 16 0.97 -4.80 5.75
CA GLY A 16 -0.31 -4.42 6.35
C GLY A 16 -0.41 -2.93 6.69
N ASP A 17 0.68 -2.17 6.63
CA ASP A 17 0.63 -0.73 6.87
C ASP A 17 0.06 0.02 5.67
N ILE A 18 -0.79 1.01 5.97
CA ILE A 18 -1.26 1.97 4.97
C ILE A 18 -0.36 3.19 5.03
N VAL A 19 0.40 3.39 3.97
CA VAL A 19 1.34 4.51 3.83
C VAL A 19 0.90 5.45 2.72
N ASP A 20 1.14 6.74 2.90
CA ASP A 20 0.88 7.74 1.87
C ASP A 20 2.16 8.03 1.08
N VAL A 21 2.18 7.65 -0.20
CA VAL A 21 3.35 7.77 -1.07
C VAL A 21 3.05 8.58 -2.34
N ALA A 22 4.10 9.02 -3.02
CA ALA A 22 3.96 9.65 -4.33
C ALA A 22 3.28 8.70 -5.34
N ARG A 23 2.35 9.23 -6.15
CA ARG A 23 1.61 8.43 -7.15
C ARG A 23 2.54 7.67 -8.11
N GLY A 24 3.65 8.29 -8.51
CA GLY A 24 4.66 7.65 -9.37
C GLY A 24 5.36 6.47 -8.69
N TYR A 25 5.67 6.59 -7.40
CA TYR A 25 6.32 5.51 -6.64
C TYR A 25 5.37 4.32 -6.44
N ALA A 26 4.10 4.59 -6.12
CA ALA A 26 3.06 3.55 -6.07
C ALA A 26 2.92 2.82 -7.43
N ARG A 27 2.63 3.56 -8.50
CA ARG A 27 2.29 2.98 -9.80
C ARG A 27 3.45 2.37 -10.58
N ASN A 28 4.66 2.91 -10.44
CA ASN A 28 5.81 2.48 -11.24
C ASN A 28 6.72 1.51 -10.49
N TYR A 29 6.68 1.49 -9.16
CA TYR A 29 7.58 0.66 -8.34
C TYR A 29 6.81 -0.34 -7.49
N LEU A 30 5.94 0.12 -6.59
CA LEU A 30 5.31 -0.75 -5.60
C LEU A 30 4.26 -1.70 -6.20
N VAL A 31 3.38 -1.20 -7.05
CA VAL A 31 2.29 -1.98 -7.65
C VAL A 31 2.82 -3.03 -8.65
N PRO A 32 3.70 -2.70 -9.62
CA PRO A 32 4.22 -3.70 -10.57
C PRO A 32 5.10 -4.76 -9.91
N LYS A 33 5.84 -4.41 -8.85
CA LYS A 33 6.62 -5.37 -8.05
C LYS A 33 5.78 -6.16 -7.05
N GLY A 34 4.50 -5.83 -6.92
CA GLY A 34 3.58 -6.46 -5.98
C GLY A 34 3.79 -6.10 -4.50
N LEU A 35 4.67 -5.15 -4.19
CA LEU A 35 5.02 -4.73 -2.83
C LEU A 35 3.91 -3.93 -2.13
N ALA A 36 3.03 -3.28 -2.90
CA ALA A 36 1.88 -2.58 -2.36
C ALA A 36 0.67 -2.67 -3.30
N ILE A 37 -0.52 -2.48 -2.75
CA ILE A 37 -1.77 -2.32 -3.50
C ILE A 37 -2.35 -0.94 -3.24
N GLU A 38 -3.06 -0.39 -4.22
CA GLU A 38 -3.75 0.88 -4.05
C GLU A 38 -4.82 0.77 -2.96
N ALA A 39 -4.71 1.62 -1.93
CA ALA A 39 -5.72 1.73 -0.90
C ALA A 39 -6.85 2.62 -1.43
N VAL A 40 -7.69 2.06 -2.30
CA VAL A 40 -8.95 2.69 -2.73
C VAL A 40 -9.91 2.69 -1.55
N ALA A 41 -10.71 3.77 -1.40
CA ALA A 41 -11.60 4.01 -0.27
C ALA A 41 -12.68 2.93 -0.01
N GLY A 42 -12.82 1.92 -0.89
CA GLY A 42 -13.62 0.72 -0.64
C GLY A 42 -12.90 -0.40 0.13
N VAL A 43 -11.57 -0.38 0.18
CA VAL A 43 -10.73 -1.39 0.86
C VAL A 43 -10.50 -1.05 2.34
N THR A 44 -10.69 0.21 2.74
CA THR A 44 -10.72 0.60 4.16
C THR A 44 -11.78 -0.16 4.95
N ALA A 45 -12.88 -0.58 4.30
CA ALA A 45 -13.90 -1.41 4.94
C ALA A 45 -13.50 -2.88 5.17
N GLN A 46 -12.47 -3.39 4.48
CA GLN A 46 -12.02 -4.79 4.62
C GLN A 46 -10.92 -4.96 5.68
N ALA A 47 -10.17 -3.91 6.02
CA ALA A 47 -9.20 -3.95 7.12
C ALA A 47 -9.85 -3.75 8.50
N GLU A 48 -11.02 -3.11 8.56
CA GLU A 48 -11.78 -2.90 9.81
C GLU A 48 -12.74 -4.06 10.15
N SER A 49 -12.87 -5.08 9.28
CA SER A 49 -13.84 -6.17 9.45
C SER A 49 -13.25 -7.56 9.74
N MET A 50 -11.98 -7.63 10.18
CA MET A 50 -11.40 -8.85 10.77
C MET A 50 -10.77 -8.58 12.14
#